data_AF-A0A6B1EMZ4-F1
#
_entry.id   AF-A0A6B1EMZ4-F1
#
_cell.length_a   1.000
_cell.length_b   1.000
_cell.length_c   1.000
_cell.angle_alpha   90.00
_cell.angle_beta   90.00
_cell.angle_gamma   90.00
#
_symmetry.space_group_name_H-M   'P 1'
#
loop_
_entity.id
_entity.type
_entity.pdbx_description
1 polymer ?
#
loop_
_entity_poly.entity_id
_entity_poly.type
_entity_poly.pdbx_seq_one_letter_code
_entity_poly.pdbx_strand_id
1 'polypeptide(L)'
;MNWLTYHKQLLKLVETIETLMPSQVSVQDALLRAIQTWEPYINLYGSPGTGKTFVAHVLHHRTALVYFSDPTHYDASVSRESAVVIDNAPPARQEARRLYDRIRWGQKDYTGPRNVILITRQPIDDAVRRIELTLTDTDIVHIENIIRQQFGESNFETISQYDQQRSGLWWYLKTLAQKAE
;
A
#
# COMPACT_ATOMS: atom_id res chain seq x y z
N MET A 1 -11.93 -28.10 -8.37
CA MET A 1 -10.92 -27.10 -8.77
C MET A 1 -9.99 -26.88 -7.58
N ASN A 2 -8.67 -27.03 -7.71
CA ASN A 2 -7.75 -27.09 -6.56
C ASN A 2 -7.24 -25.70 -6.16
N TRP A 3 -7.64 -25.22 -4.98
CA TRP A 3 -7.20 -23.95 -4.38
C TRP A 3 -5.67 -23.77 -4.38
N LEU A 4 -4.90 -24.85 -4.25
CA LEU A 4 -3.43 -24.82 -4.33
C LEU A 4 -2.90 -24.35 -5.69
N THR A 5 -3.61 -24.65 -6.79
CA THR A 5 -3.21 -24.22 -8.13
C THR A 5 -3.42 -22.72 -8.30
N TYR A 6 -4.58 -22.21 -7.85
CA TYR A 6 -4.89 -20.79 -7.87
C TYR A 6 -3.98 -20.00 -6.95
N HIS A 7 -3.71 -20.51 -5.75
CA HIS A 7 -2.78 -19.90 -4.82
C HIS A 7 -1.38 -19.77 -5.43
N LYS A 8 -0.86 -20.82 -6.11
CA LYS A 8 0.44 -20.74 -6.81
C LYS A 8 0.45 -19.76 -7.97
N GLN A 9 -0.65 -19.59 -8.70
CA GLN A 9 -0.78 -18.59 -9.77
C GLN A 9 -0.86 -17.17 -9.21
N LEU A 10 -1.62 -16.96 -8.13
CA LEU A 10 -1.67 -15.70 -7.41
C LEU A 10 -0.31 -15.34 -6.81
N LEU A 11 0.44 -16.30 -6.26
CA LEU A 11 1.80 -16.10 -5.75
C LEU A 11 2.78 -15.66 -6.84
N LYS A 12 2.57 -16.03 -8.11
CA LYS A 12 3.39 -15.54 -9.24
C LYS A 12 3.10 -14.08 -9.61
N LEU A 13 1.94 -13.56 -9.20
CA LEU A 13 1.57 -12.14 -9.38
C LEU A 13 2.09 -11.25 -8.24
N VAL A 14 2.66 -11.86 -7.20
CA VAL A 14 3.09 -11.13 -6.01
C VAL A 14 4.29 -10.25 -6.36
N GLU A 15 4.07 -8.94 -6.22
CA GLU A 15 5.09 -7.89 -6.14
C GLU A 15 5.89 -7.58 -7.43
N THR A 16 5.31 -7.86 -8.60
CA THR A 16 5.85 -7.32 -9.87
C THR A 16 5.25 -5.95 -10.17
N ILE A 17 6.05 -5.05 -10.78
CA ILE A 17 5.51 -3.75 -11.26
C ILE A 17 4.37 -3.97 -12.27
N GLU A 18 4.42 -5.07 -13.01
CA GLU A 18 3.42 -5.48 -14.00
C GLU A 18 2.05 -5.77 -13.40
N THR A 19 1.95 -5.96 -12.08
CA THR A 19 0.69 -6.17 -11.37
C THR A 19 0.20 -4.94 -10.61
N LEU A 20 0.96 -3.84 -10.64
CA LEU A 20 0.49 -2.57 -10.10
C LEU A 20 -0.60 -2.01 -11.01
N MET A 21 -1.72 -1.66 -10.39
CA MET A 21 -2.79 -0.94 -11.06
C MET A 21 -2.33 0.49 -11.43
N PRO A 22 -2.87 1.11 -12.49
CA PRO A 22 -2.49 2.46 -12.91
C PRO A 22 -2.46 3.52 -11.79
N SER A 23 -3.43 3.52 -10.86
CA SER A 23 -3.41 4.42 -9.70
C SER A 23 -2.24 4.15 -8.75
N GLN A 24 -1.90 2.87 -8.57
CA GLN A 24 -0.78 2.43 -7.73
C GLN A 24 0.56 2.82 -8.34
N VAL A 25 0.71 2.75 -9.67
CA VAL A 25 1.89 3.26 -10.39
C VAL A 25 2.02 4.77 -10.17
N SER A 26 0.92 5.52 -10.32
CA SER A 26 0.92 6.97 -10.13
C SER A 26 1.33 7.38 -8.70
N VAL A 27 0.85 6.63 -7.70
CA VAL A 27 1.22 6.82 -6.29
C VAL A 27 2.67 6.41 -6.03
N GLN A 28 3.15 5.31 -6.60
CA GLN A 28 4.54 4.89 -6.52
C GLN A 28 5.47 5.99 -7.03
N ASP A 29 5.18 6.55 -8.20
CA ASP A 29 5.94 7.66 -8.77
C ASP A 29 5.93 8.91 -7.88
N ALA A 30 4.78 9.22 -7.28
CA ALA A 30 4.67 10.34 -6.35
C ALA A 30 5.51 10.13 -5.07
N LEU A 31 5.54 8.90 -4.54
CA LEU A 31 6.38 8.54 -3.39
C LEU A 31 7.86 8.62 -3.74
N LEU A 32 8.27 8.07 -4.88
CA LEU A 32 9.65 8.14 -5.34
C LEU A 32 10.12 9.59 -5.54
N ARG A 33 9.29 10.45 -6.13
CA ARG A 33 9.59 11.88 -6.24
C ARG A 33 9.75 12.53 -4.87
N ALA A 34 8.84 12.29 -3.93
CA ALA A 34 8.92 12.84 -2.58
C ALA A 34 10.20 12.39 -1.84
N ILE A 35 10.59 11.12 -2.00
CA ILE A 35 11.86 10.59 -1.46
C ILE A 35 13.05 11.31 -2.11
N GLN A 36 13.05 11.47 -3.43
CA GLN A 36 14.13 12.13 -4.18
C GLN A 36 14.28 13.62 -3.85
N THR A 37 13.18 14.32 -3.57
CA THR A 37 13.16 15.73 -3.13
C THR A 37 13.33 15.90 -1.62
N TRP A 38 13.64 14.81 -0.92
CA TRP A 38 13.97 14.77 0.52
C TRP A 38 12.85 15.29 1.42
N GLU A 39 11.59 15.02 1.05
CA GLU A 39 10.46 15.35 1.91
C GLU A 39 10.48 14.47 3.18
N PRO A 40 10.66 15.05 4.39
CA PRO A 40 10.97 14.26 5.58
C PRO A 40 9.76 13.48 6.11
N TYR A 41 8.55 14.02 5.94
CA TYR A 41 7.31 13.47 6.46
C TYR A 41 6.30 13.31 5.35
N ILE A 42 6.00 12.05 5.04
CA ILE A 42 5.09 11.67 3.97
C ILE A 42 3.98 10.81 4.57
N ASN A 43 2.76 11.02 4.14
CA ASN A 43 1.59 10.24 4.49
C ASN A 43 0.99 9.64 3.22
N LEU A 44 1.07 8.31 3.09
CA LEU A 44 0.33 7.56 2.09
C LEU A 44 -1.02 7.14 2.72
N TYR A 45 -2.13 7.62 2.19
CA TYR A 45 -3.45 7.33 2.77
C TYR A 45 -4.46 6.88 1.71
N GLY A 46 -5.58 6.32 2.18
CA GLY A 46 -6.68 5.87 1.33
C GLY A 46 -7.47 4.73 1.97
N SER A 47 -8.62 4.41 1.39
CA SER A 47 -9.56 3.42 1.92
C SER A 47 -8.94 2.02 2.10
N PRO A 48 -9.50 1.15 2.96
CA PRO A 48 -9.09 -0.25 3.05
C PRO A 48 -9.16 -0.94 1.67
N GLY A 49 -8.20 -1.82 1.38
CA GLY A 49 -8.20 -2.60 0.13
C GLY A 49 -7.67 -1.87 -1.12
N THR A 50 -7.29 -0.60 -1.05
CA THR A 50 -6.75 0.14 -2.22
C THR A 50 -5.32 -0.28 -2.62
N GLY A 51 -4.64 -1.10 -1.78
CA GLY A 51 -3.32 -1.64 -2.06
C GLY A 51 -2.13 -0.78 -1.62
N LYS A 52 -2.32 0.09 -0.62
CA LYS A 52 -1.22 0.90 -0.02
C LYS A 52 -0.06 0.03 0.47
N THR A 53 -0.36 -1.01 1.24
CA THR A 53 0.61 -2.00 1.70
C THR A 53 1.33 -2.66 0.52
N PHE A 54 0.59 -3.04 -0.52
CA PHE A 54 1.17 -3.65 -1.72
C PHE A 54 2.18 -2.72 -2.40
N VAL A 55 1.84 -1.43 -2.61
CA VAL A 55 2.76 -0.43 -3.16
C VAL A 55 4.03 -0.31 -2.30
N ALA A 56 3.88 -0.28 -0.97
CA ALA A 56 5.01 -0.21 -0.06
C ALA A 56 5.92 -1.44 -0.13
N HIS A 57 5.35 -2.65 -0.25
CA HIS A 57 6.10 -3.88 -0.47
C HIS A 57 6.86 -3.84 -1.80
N VAL A 58 6.22 -3.42 -2.89
CA VAL A 58 6.90 -3.27 -4.19
C VAL A 58 8.07 -2.29 -4.09
N LEU A 59 7.89 -1.16 -3.40
CA LEU A 59 8.99 -0.21 -3.16
C LEU A 59 10.10 -0.81 -2.29
N HIS A 60 9.77 -1.51 -1.22
CA HIS A 60 10.73 -2.17 -0.33
C HIS A 60 11.61 -3.19 -1.09
N HIS A 61 11.01 -4.01 -1.95
CA HIS A 61 11.75 -5.04 -2.69
C HIS A 61 12.61 -4.50 -3.83
N ARG A 62 12.36 -3.27 -4.29
CA ARG A 62 13.01 -2.69 -5.48
C ARG A 62 13.89 -1.49 -5.20
N THR A 63 13.87 -0.95 -3.98
CA THR A 63 14.62 0.24 -3.57
C THR A 63 15.26 0.04 -2.21
N ALA A 64 16.08 0.99 -1.76
CA ALA A 64 16.69 0.96 -0.43
C ALA A 64 15.72 1.38 0.70
N LEU A 65 14.41 1.25 0.46
CA LEU A 65 13.36 1.58 1.43
C LEU A 65 13.24 0.47 2.47
N VAL A 66 13.18 0.83 3.75
CA VAL A 66 12.98 -0.13 4.84
C VAL A 66 11.52 -0.13 5.26
N TYR A 67 10.90 -1.31 5.30
CA TYR A 67 9.48 -1.46 5.62
C TYR A 67 9.27 -2.07 7.00
N PHE A 68 8.33 -1.49 7.75
CA PHE A 68 7.83 -2.04 9.01
C PHE A 68 6.31 -2.12 8.95
N SER A 69 5.73 -3.29 9.22
CA SER A 69 4.28 -3.52 9.17
C SER A 69 3.51 -2.93 10.36
N ASP A 70 4.22 -2.55 11.42
CA ASP A 70 3.67 -2.07 12.68
C ASP A 70 4.54 -0.93 13.25
N PRO A 71 3.93 0.18 13.70
CA PRO A 71 4.65 1.33 14.28
C PRO A 71 5.44 1.04 15.56
N THR A 72 5.18 -0.08 16.24
CA THR A 72 5.88 -0.53 17.45
C THR A 72 7.13 -1.36 17.16
N HIS A 73 7.25 -1.91 15.95
CA HIS A 73 8.39 -2.74 15.53
C HIS A 73 9.50 -1.97 14.79
N TYR A 74 9.43 -0.64 14.78
CA TYR A 74 10.47 0.19 14.18
C TYR A 74 11.84 -0.09 14.81
N ASP A 75 12.83 -0.37 13.96
CA ASP A 75 14.22 -0.51 14.36
C ASP A 75 14.93 0.85 14.29
N ALA A 76 15.40 1.32 15.44
CA ALA A 76 16.11 2.58 15.56
C ALA A 76 17.55 2.55 14.98
N SER A 77 18.03 1.39 14.53
CA SER A 77 19.33 1.22 13.86
C SER A 77 19.34 1.59 12.38
N VAL A 78 18.18 1.92 11.79
CA VAL A 78 18.06 2.26 10.37
C VAL A 78 19.03 3.38 9.98
N SER A 79 19.57 3.37 8.77
CA SER A 79 20.49 4.42 8.33
C SER A 79 19.79 5.78 8.17
N ARG A 80 20.54 6.87 8.43
CA ARG A 80 20.05 8.22 8.18
C ARG A 80 19.78 8.53 6.72
N GLU A 81 20.38 7.77 5.82
CA GLU A 81 20.21 7.91 4.37
C GLU A 81 19.02 7.10 3.83
N SER A 82 18.38 6.29 4.68
CA SER A 82 17.26 5.44 4.28
C SER A 82 15.93 6.21 4.26
N ALA A 83 15.01 5.74 3.42
CA ALA A 83 13.59 6.00 3.55
C ALA A 83 12.94 4.85 4.33
N VAL A 84 12.04 5.17 5.26
CA VAL A 84 11.31 4.19 6.06
C VAL A 84 9.82 4.29 5.78
N VAL A 85 9.16 3.14 5.63
CA VAL A 85 7.70 3.02 5.64
C VAL A 85 7.25 2.35 6.91
N ILE A 86 6.24 2.93 7.55
CA ILE A 86 5.51 2.34 8.67
C ILE A 86 4.07 2.10 8.21
N ASP A 87 3.67 0.84 8.13
CA ASP A 87 2.29 0.48 7.84
C ASP A 87 1.40 0.58 9.09
N ASN A 88 0.09 0.67 8.87
CA ASN A 88 -0.93 0.73 9.92
C ASN A 88 -0.69 1.84 10.96
N ALA A 89 -0.15 2.99 10.53
CA ALA A 89 0.12 4.12 11.40
C ALA A 89 -1.20 4.80 11.86
N PRO A 90 -1.20 5.45 13.03
CA PRO A 90 -2.35 6.20 13.51
C PRO A 90 -2.57 7.47 12.66
N PRO A 91 -3.80 7.76 12.21
CA PRO A 91 -4.09 8.97 11.44
C PRO A 91 -4.25 10.22 12.31
N ALA A 92 -4.48 10.04 13.62
CA ALA A 92 -4.67 11.15 14.55
C ALA A 92 -3.40 12.02 14.61
N ARG A 93 -3.55 13.32 14.37
CA ARG A 93 -2.46 14.29 14.27
C ARG A 93 -1.41 14.16 15.38
N GLN A 94 -1.84 14.10 16.64
CA GLN A 94 -0.91 14.05 17.78
C GLN A 94 -0.13 12.73 17.82
N GLU A 95 -0.76 11.62 17.49
CA GLU A 95 -0.12 10.29 17.48
C GLU A 95 0.87 10.17 16.32
N ALA A 96 0.47 10.62 15.13
CA ALA A 96 1.35 10.67 13.95
C ALA A 96 2.59 11.53 14.22
N ARG A 97 2.43 12.73 14.79
CA ARG A 97 3.57 13.60 15.19
C ARG A 97 4.53 12.89 16.14
N ARG A 98 3.99 12.29 17.21
CA ARG A 98 4.81 11.54 18.18
C ARG A 98 5.54 10.38 17.51
N LEU A 99 4.91 9.71 16.55
CA LEU A 99 5.53 8.64 15.79
C LEU A 99 6.68 9.16 14.90
N TYR A 100 6.45 10.23 14.14
CA TYR A 100 7.49 10.89 13.35
C TYR A 100 8.68 11.32 14.22
N ASP A 101 8.40 12.00 15.34
CA ASP A 101 9.43 12.49 16.25
C ASP A 101 10.20 11.35 16.90
N ARG A 102 9.51 10.28 17.31
CA ARG A 102 10.16 9.08 17.87
C ARG A 102 11.09 8.43 16.86
N ILE A 103 10.67 8.32 15.60
CA ILE A 103 11.49 7.72 14.54
C ILE A 103 12.69 8.62 14.19
N ARG A 104 12.52 9.96 14.16
CA ARG A 104 13.60 10.85 13.76
C ARG A 104 14.56 11.26 14.88
N TRP A 105 14.06 11.36 16.11
CA TRP A 105 14.77 11.98 17.22
C TRP A 105 14.79 11.12 18.50
N GLY A 106 14.24 9.90 18.46
CA GLY A 106 14.10 9.04 19.64
C GLY A 106 15.42 8.56 20.24
N GLN A 107 16.55 8.72 19.55
CA GLN A 107 17.87 8.36 20.03
C GLN A 107 18.77 9.59 20.12
N LYS A 108 19.40 9.75 21.29
CA LYS A 108 20.42 10.77 21.53
C LYS A 108 21.57 10.54 20.54
N ASP A 109 21.97 11.59 19.82
CA ASP A 109 23.04 11.59 18.80
C ASP A 109 22.71 10.89 17.47
N TYR A 110 21.44 10.53 17.21
CA TYR A 110 20.97 9.99 15.93
C TYR A 110 19.79 10.78 15.36
N THR A 111 19.90 11.20 14.10
CA THR A 111 18.90 12.04 13.43
C THR A 111 18.06 11.25 12.43
N GLY A 112 17.58 10.06 12.82
CA GLY A 112 16.51 9.38 12.09
C GLY A 112 16.82 8.94 10.67
N PRO A 113 15.92 8.19 10.01
CA PRO A 113 15.90 8.09 8.56
C PRO A 113 15.64 9.45 7.89
N ARG A 114 16.04 9.56 6.62
CA ARG A 114 15.87 10.77 5.80
C ARG A 114 14.40 11.08 5.55
N ASN A 115 13.63 10.06 5.20
CA ASN A 115 12.22 10.13 4.90
C ASN A 115 11.47 9.13 5.78
N VAL A 116 10.33 9.56 6.34
CA VAL A 116 9.40 8.68 7.04
C VAL A 116 8.05 8.74 6.33
N ILE A 117 7.58 7.59 5.88
CA ILE A 117 6.32 7.41 5.19
C ILE A 117 5.38 6.66 6.13
N LEU A 118 4.30 7.30 6.54
CA LEU A 118 3.25 6.67 7.35
C LEU A 118 2.10 6.26 6.44
N ILE A 119 1.74 4.98 6.47
CA ILE A 119 0.54 4.49 5.79
C ILE A 119 -0.63 4.53 6.74
N THR A 120 -1.71 5.20 6.33
CA THR A 120 -2.91 5.37 7.14
C THR A 120 -4.18 5.10 6.31
N ARG A 121 -5.31 4.90 7.00
CA ARG A 121 -6.63 4.79 6.33
C ARG A 121 -7.23 6.16 5.99
N GLN A 122 -6.89 7.18 6.77
CA GLN A 122 -7.38 8.54 6.66
C GLN A 122 -6.19 9.50 6.58
N PRO A 123 -6.33 10.67 5.93
CA PRO A 123 -5.25 11.64 5.87
C PRO A 123 -4.85 12.10 7.28
N ILE A 124 -3.55 12.19 7.54
CA ILE A 124 -3.05 12.80 8.78
C ILE A 124 -3.28 14.30 8.69
N ASP A 125 -4.06 14.86 9.62
CA ASP A 125 -4.35 16.29 9.66
C ASP A 125 -3.18 17.13 10.20
N ASP A 126 -2.08 17.14 9.44
CA ASP A 126 -0.86 17.89 9.77
C ASP A 126 -0.15 18.43 8.53
N ALA A 127 0.91 19.22 8.74
CA ALA A 127 1.82 19.73 7.73
C ALA A 127 2.81 18.65 7.25
N VAL A 128 2.29 17.63 6.56
CA VAL A 128 3.04 16.54 5.95
C VAL A 128 2.67 16.43 4.47
N ARG A 129 3.54 15.84 3.64
CA ARG A 129 3.17 15.52 2.26
C ARG A 129 2.09 14.44 2.29
N ARG A 130 0.90 14.74 1.79
CA ARG A 130 -0.19 13.76 1.66
C ARG A 130 -0.24 13.22 0.24
N ILE A 131 -0.24 11.91 0.10
CA ILE A 131 -0.40 11.19 -1.16
C ILE A 131 -1.56 10.21 -0.96
N GLU A 132 -2.61 10.40 -1.74
CA GLU A 132 -3.81 9.56 -1.68
C GLU A 132 -3.73 8.43 -2.70
N LEU A 133 -4.08 7.22 -2.28
CA LEU A 133 -4.32 6.10 -3.16
C LEU A 133 -5.80 5.75 -3.17
N THR A 134 -6.44 6.10 -4.28
CA THR A 134 -7.84 5.80 -4.60
C THR A 134 -7.89 4.99 -5.88
N LEU A 135 -8.72 3.94 -5.87
CA LEU A 135 -8.94 3.12 -7.05
C LEU A 135 -9.84 3.86 -8.04
N THR A 136 -9.54 3.68 -9.32
CA THR A 136 -10.27 4.21 -10.47
C THR A 136 -10.94 3.08 -11.24
N ASP A 137 -11.89 3.40 -12.12
CA ASP A 137 -12.50 2.41 -13.01
C ASP A 137 -11.45 1.73 -13.92
N THR A 138 -10.37 2.44 -14.27
CA THR A 138 -9.26 1.87 -15.04
C THR A 138 -8.53 0.78 -14.26
N ASP A 139 -8.41 0.92 -12.94
CA ASP A 139 -7.79 -0.10 -12.09
C ASP A 139 -8.65 -1.37 -12.03
N ILE A 140 -9.97 -1.21 -12.00
CA ILE A 140 -10.94 -2.32 -12.05
C ILE A 140 -10.77 -3.10 -13.36
N VAL A 141 -10.75 -2.42 -14.50
CA VAL A 141 -10.54 -3.07 -15.80
C VAL A 141 -9.17 -3.75 -15.85
N HIS A 142 -8.14 -3.13 -15.26
CA HIS A 142 -6.80 -3.69 -15.23
C HIS A 142 -6.73 -5.00 -14.42
N ILE A 143 -7.29 -5.03 -13.21
CA ILE A 143 -7.29 -6.24 -12.38
C ILE A 143 -8.14 -7.35 -13.03
N GLU A 144 -9.25 -7.03 -13.68
CA GLU A 144 -10.03 -8.00 -14.45
C GLU A 144 -9.20 -8.65 -15.56
N ASN A 145 -8.43 -7.85 -16.31
CA ASN A 145 -7.57 -8.35 -17.36
C ASN A 145 -6.45 -9.26 -16.81
N ILE A 146 -5.82 -8.88 -15.69
CA ILE A 146 -4.84 -9.74 -15.02
C ILE A 146 -5.48 -11.08 -14.64
N ILE A 147 -6.65 -11.06 -14.00
CA ILE A 147 -7.35 -12.28 -13.58
C ILE A 147 -7.68 -13.15 -14.80
N ARG A 148 -8.20 -12.56 -15.89
CA ARG A 148 -8.50 -13.30 -17.15
C ARG A 148 -7.25 -13.95 -17.74
N GLN A 149 -6.14 -13.22 -17.81
CA GLN A 149 -4.88 -13.75 -18.35
C GLN A 149 -4.34 -14.92 -17.52
N GLN A 150 -4.49 -14.87 -16.19
CA GLN A 150 -3.89 -15.85 -15.28
C GLN A 150 -4.75 -17.10 -15.12
N PHE A 151 -6.07 -16.96 -15.21
CA PHE A 151 -7.01 -18.06 -14.96
C PHE A 151 -7.75 -18.56 -16.21
N GLY A 152 -7.70 -17.84 -17.33
CA GLY A 152 -8.43 -18.15 -18.57
C GLY A 152 -9.90 -17.68 -18.53
N GLU A 153 -10.45 -17.35 -19.70
CA GLU A 153 -11.80 -16.76 -19.85
C GLU A 153 -12.92 -17.64 -19.26
N SER A 154 -12.86 -18.96 -19.47
CA SER A 154 -13.87 -19.92 -19.01
C SER A 154 -13.94 -20.04 -17.48
N ASN A 155 -12.83 -19.81 -16.78
CA ASN A 155 -12.79 -19.80 -15.32
C ASN A 155 -13.22 -18.45 -14.75
N PHE A 156 -13.00 -17.34 -15.48
CA PHE A 156 -13.48 -16.02 -15.09
C PHE A 156 -15.01 -15.96 -15.08
N GLU A 157 -15.69 -16.54 -16.07
CA GLU A 157 -17.16 -16.60 -16.06
C GLU A 157 -17.72 -17.40 -14.88
N THR A 158 -17.01 -18.47 -14.48
CA THR A 158 -17.39 -19.28 -13.32
C THR A 158 -17.19 -18.52 -12.00
N ILE A 159 -16.10 -17.73 -11.89
CA ILE A 159 -15.83 -16.84 -10.74
C ILE A 159 -16.83 -15.68 -10.72
N SER A 160 -17.13 -15.09 -11.88
CA SER A 160 -18.10 -14.01 -12.08
C SER A 160 -19.55 -14.43 -11.76
N GLN A 161 -19.92 -15.69 -12.04
CA GLN A 161 -21.21 -16.25 -11.60
C GLN A 161 -21.25 -16.47 -10.08
N TYR A 162 -20.13 -16.83 -9.45
CA TYR A 162 -19.98 -16.78 -7.98
C TYR A 162 -20.01 -15.35 -7.43
N ASP A 163 -19.61 -14.35 -8.21
CA ASP A 163 -19.71 -12.91 -7.90
C ASP A 163 -21.11 -12.32 -7.91
N GLN A 164 -22.09 -13.03 -8.49
CA GLN A 164 -23.50 -12.67 -8.32
C GLN A 164 -24.06 -13.08 -6.95
N GLN A 165 -23.35 -13.90 -6.18
CA GLN A 165 -23.71 -14.23 -4.79
C GLN A 165 -23.09 -13.22 -3.81
N ARG A 166 -23.73 -13.01 -2.65
CA ARG A 166 -23.27 -12.15 -1.54
C ARG A 166 -21.94 -12.60 -0.87
N SER A 167 -21.13 -13.38 -1.56
CA SER A 167 -19.87 -13.94 -1.06
C SER A 167 -18.76 -13.97 -2.11
N GLY A 168 -19.01 -13.46 -3.33
CA GLY A 168 -17.98 -13.37 -4.34
C GLY A 168 -16.96 -12.25 -4.08
N LEU A 169 -15.81 -12.35 -4.74
CA LEU A 169 -14.71 -11.40 -4.67
C LEU A 169 -15.18 -9.96 -5.01
N TRP A 170 -15.99 -9.78 -6.06
CA TRP A 170 -16.54 -8.48 -6.45
C TRP A 170 -17.62 -7.97 -5.50
N TRP A 171 -18.43 -8.85 -4.91
CA TRP A 171 -19.34 -8.44 -3.83
C TRP A 171 -18.54 -7.98 -2.61
N TYR A 172 -17.46 -8.68 -2.24
CA TYR A 172 -16.61 -8.31 -1.13
C TYR A 172 -15.89 -6.97 -1.38
N LEU A 173 -15.34 -6.77 -2.58
CA LEU A 173 -14.71 -5.51 -3.00
C LEU A 173 -15.73 -4.34 -3.05
N LYS A 174 -16.93 -4.54 -3.60
CA LYS A 174 -18.01 -3.53 -3.60
C LYS A 174 -18.51 -3.21 -2.19
N THR A 175 -18.66 -4.22 -1.33
CA THR A 175 -19.14 -4.03 0.05
C THR A 175 -18.09 -3.30 0.89
N LEU A 176 -16.80 -3.54 0.65
CA LEU A 176 -15.73 -2.77 1.29
C LEU A 176 -15.70 -1.30 0.82
N ALA A 177 -16.02 -1.03 -0.44
CA ALA A 177 -16.14 0.33 -0.96
C ALA A 177 -17.38 1.07 -0.42
N GLN A 178 -18.51 0.38 -0.23
CA GLN A 178 -19.77 0.97 0.25
C GLN A 178 -19.86 1.14 1.77
N LYS A 179 -19.11 0.37 2.56
CA LYS A 179 -19.04 0.54 4.03
C LYS A 179 -18.07 1.65 4.48
N ALA A 180 -17.55 2.44 3.54
CA ALA A 180 -16.59 3.51 3.77
C ALA A 180 -17.21 4.93 3.71
N GLU A 181 -18.53 5.04 3.56
CA GLU A 181 -19.36 6.22 3.87
C GLU A 181 -19.94 6.12 5.29
#